data_AF-A0A7Z9XS73-F1
#
_entry.id   AF-A0A7Z9XS73-F1
#
_cell.length_a   1.000
_cell.length_b   1.000
_cell.length_c   1.000
_cell.angle_alpha   90.00
_cell.angle_beta   90.00
_cell.angle_gamma   90.00
#
_symmetry.space_group_name_H-M   'P 1'
#
loop_
_entity.id
_entity.type
_entity.pdbx_description
1 polymer ?
#
loop_
_entity_poly.entity_id
_entity_poly.type
_entity_poly.pdbx_seq_one_letter_code
_entity_poly.pdbx_strand_id
1 'polypeptide(L)'
;ATHWRVGAGFDMGDFHIGAVYADQGDLTASDNYTVNGAFKFGNNKLKAQWSQIDPDSGSKSDAWAIGLDHNFSKRTKMYVQYADSEHGLNTTNPAGEQSGLSFGMVHKF
;
A
#
# COMPACT_ATOMS: atom_id res chain seq x y z
N ALA A 1 -2.98 13.02 -22.95
CA ALA A 1 -3.48 13.04 -21.57
C ALA A 1 -2.55 13.77 -20.62
N THR A 2 -3.12 14.35 -19.57
CA THR A 2 -2.39 14.86 -18.42
C THR A 2 -2.63 13.91 -17.26
N HIS A 3 -1.58 13.38 -16.66
CA HIS A 3 -1.65 12.58 -15.44
C HIS A 3 -1.01 13.37 -14.30
N TRP A 4 -1.61 13.36 -13.12
CA TRP A 4 -1.05 14.06 -11.98
C TRP A 4 -1.34 13.33 -10.68
N ARG A 5 -0.50 13.60 -9.66
CA ARG A 5 -0.69 13.04 -8.33
C ARG A 5 -0.37 14.09 -7.28
N VAL A 6 -1.14 14.08 -6.20
CA VAL A 6 -0.91 14.89 -5.02
C VAL A 6 -0.91 13.99 -3.80
N GLY A 7 -0.01 14.24 -2.87
CA GLY A 7 0.04 13.49 -1.63
C GLY A 7 0.38 14.40 -0.47
N ALA A 8 -0.18 14.07 0.68
CA ALA A 8 0.12 14.70 1.95
C ALA A 8 0.42 13.62 2.98
N GLY A 9 1.34 13.93 3.90
CA GLY A 9 1.71 13.06 4.99
C GLY A 9 1.99 13.86 6.24
N PHE A 10 1.72 13.26 7.39
CA PHE A 10 1.95 13.86 8.69
C PHE A 10 2.61 12.84 9.61
N ASP A 11 3.73 13.26 10.20
CA ASP A 11 4.44 12.52 11.23
C ASP A 11 4.15 13.14 12.60
N MET A 12 3.66 12.32 13.53
CA MET A 12 3.41 12.70 14.91
C MET A 12 4.10 11.71 15.84
N GLY A 13 5.38 11.99 16.12
CA GLY A 13 6.22 11.12 16.95
C GLY A 13 6.35 9.72 16.34
N ASP A 14 5.74 8.73 17.00
CA ASP A 14 5.76 7.34 16.57
C ASP A 14 4.67 6.98 15.55
N PHE A 15 3.73 7.89 15.30
CA PHE A 15 2.67 7.72 14.31
C PHE A 15 3.02 8.44 12.99
N HIS A 16 2.66 7.80 11.89
CA HIS A 16 2.66 8.39 10.55
C HIS A 16 1.31 8.12 9.91
N ILE A 17 0.76 9.11 9.22
CA ILE A 17 -0.39 8.95 8.34
C ILE A 17 -0.12 9.69 7.04
N GLY A 18 -0.53 9.11 5.93
CA GLY A 18 -0.40 9.72 4.62
C GLY A 18 -1.56 9.36 3.70
N ALA A 19 -1.85 10.25 2.78
CA ALA A 19 -2.81 10.02 1.72
C ALA A 19 -2.23 10.52 0.39
N VAL A 20 -2.55 9.81 -0.69
CA VAL A 20 -2.21 10.16 -2.06
C VAL A 20 -3.46 10.05 -2.90
N TYR A 21 -3.68 11.05 -3.73
CA TYR A 21 -4.64 11.02 -4.81
C TYR A 21 -3.89 11.10 -6.14
N ALA A 22 -4.25 10.28 -7.11
CA ALA A 22 -3.68 10.32 -8.44
C ALA A 22 -4.79 10.22 -9.50
N ASP A 23 -4.73 11.17 -10.43
CA ASP A 23 -5.55 11.21 -11.64
C ASP A 23 -4.74 10.60 -12.78
N GLN A 24 -5.33 9.59 -13.41
CA GLN A 24 -4.78 8.94 -14.60
C GLN A 24 -5.61 9.34 -15.83
N GLY A 25 -5.56 10.60 -16.27
CA GLY A 25 -6.31 11.04 -17.45
C GLY A 25 -6.08 10.19 -18.72
N ASP A 26 -7.15 9.64 -19.31
CA ASP A 26 -7.42 9.22 -20.71
C ASP A 26 -8.70 8.35 -20.71
N LEU A 27 -9.09 7.69 -21.83
CA LEU A 27 -10.36 6.92 -22.01
C LEU A 27 -10.65 5.80 -20.99
N THR A 28 -9.72 5.50 -20.08
CA THR A 28 -9.88 4.62 -18.93
C THR A 28 -9.54 5.37 -17.65
N ALA A 29 -9.94 6.65 -17.57
CA ALA A 29 -9.50 7.53 -16.49
C ALA A 29 -9.84 6.87 -15.18
N SER A 30 -8.85 6.82 -14.30
CA SER A 30 -9.05 6.22 -13.00
C SER A 30 -8.50 7.11 -11.94
N ASP A 31 -9.38 7.43 -11.01
CA ASP A 31 -9.06 8.08 -9.77
C ASP A 31 -8.50 7.05 -8.81
N ASN A 32 -7.30 7.29 -8.32
CA ASN A 32 -6.63 6.40 -7.40
C ASN A 32 -6.48 7.11 -6.05
N TYR A 33 -7.04 6.53 -5.00
CA TYR A 33 -6.92 7.01 -3.64
C TYR A 33 -6.12 6.00 -2.83
N THR A 34 -5.06 6.42 -2.17
CA THR A 34 -4.28 5.59 -1.26
C THR A 34 -4.19 6.28 0.09
N VAL A 35 -4.56 5.57 1.16
CA VAL A 35 -4.32 6.01 2.55
C VAL A 35 -3.39 5.00 3.21
N ASN A 36 -2.38 5.49 3.90
CA ASN A 36 -1.43 4.66 4.62
C ASN A 36 -1.22 5.20 6.03
N GLY A 37 -0.94 4.29 6.94
CA GLY A 37 -0.63 4.57 8.32
C GLY A 37 0.48 3.68 8.82
N ALA A 38 1.28 4.21 9.73
CA ALA A 38 2.26 3.42 10.45
C ALA A 38 2.38 3.85 11.90
N PHE A 39 2.65 2.88 12.76
CA PHE A 39 2.89 3.09 14.18
C PHE A 39 4.16 2.36 14.59
N LYS A 40 5.09 3.10 15.20
CA LYS A 40 6.34 2.57 15.74
C LYS A 40 6.18 2.29 17.23
N PHE A 41 6.68 1.15 17.69
CA PHE A 41 6.70 0.81 19.10
C PHE A 41 7.93 -0.04 19.41
N GLY A 42 8.88 0.55 20.14
CA GLY A 42 10.18 -0.05 20.38
C GLY A 42 10.91 -0.37 19.08
N ASN A 43 11.30 -1.63 18.92
CA ASN A 43 11.97 -2.14 17.72
C ASN A 43 11.01 -2.53 16.60
N ASN A 44 9.71 -2.31 16.76
CA ASN A 44 8.68 -2.74 15.82
C ASN A 44 8.04 -1.55 15.09
N LYS A 45 7.58 -1.79 13.87
CA LYS A 45 6.75 -0.84 13.11
C LYS A 45 5.59 -1.59 12.47
N LEU A 46 4.38 -1.31 12.92
CA LEU A 46 3.15 -1.73 12.27
C LEU A 46 2.85 -0.77 11.12
N LYS A 47 2.42 -1.30 9.99
CA LYS A 47 2.04 -0.54 8.80
C LYS A 47 0.71 -1.07 8.30
N ALA A 48 -0.15 -0.17 7.85
CA ALA A 48 -1.36 -0.51 7.12
C ALA A 48 -1.50 0.44 5.94
N GLN A 49 -2.06 -0.06 4.86
CA GLN A 49 -2.38 0.71 3.67
C GLN A 49 -3.71 0.22 3.12
N TRP A 50 -4.51 1.14 2.62
CA TRP A 50 -5.68 0.86 1.80
C TRP A 50 -5.58 1.70 0.54
N SER A 51 -6.04 1.18 -0.58
CA SER A 51 -6.05 1.86 -1.87
C SER A 51 -7.29 1.48 -2.65
N GLN A 52 -7.89 2.45 -3.32
CA GLN A 52 -9.03 2.27 -4.21
C GLN A 52 -8.68 2.83 -5.58
N ILE A 53 -9.10 2.09 -6.59
CA ILE A 53 -9.03 2.45 -8.01
C ILE A 53 -10.48 2.60 -8.47
N ASP A 54 -10.87 3.81 -8.87
CA ASP A 54 -12.21 4.13 -9.38
C ASP A 54 -12.11 4.46 -10.87
N PRO A 55 -12.39 3.50 -11.77
CA PRO A 55 -12.33 3.72 -13.21
C PRO A 55 -13.60 4.36 -13.77
N ASP A 56 -13.48 5.25 -14.76
CA ASP A 56 -14.58 5.90 -15.49
C ASP A 56 -15.57 4.90 -16.11
N SER A 57 -15.08 3.71 -16.47
CA SER A 57 -15.90 2.60 -16.95
C SER A 57 -15.42 1.28 -16.32
N GLY A 58 -16.22 0.69 -15.44
CA GLY A 58 -15.91 -0.58 -14.77
C GLY A 58 -16.38 -0.61 -13.32
N SER A 59 -15.95 -1.63 -12.58
CA SER A 59 -16.14 -1.71 -11.14
C SER A 59 -14.95 -1.06 -10.42
N LYS A 60 -15.24 -0.45 -9.25
CA LYS A 60 -14.21 -0.02 -8.31
C LYS A 60 -13.42 -1.22 -7.81
N SER A 61 -12.14 -1.03 -7.55
CA SER A 61 -11.28 -2.05 -6.98
C SER A 61 -10.60 -1.54 -5.72
N ASP A 62 -10.80 -2.25 -4.63
CA ASP A 62 -10.10 -1.99 -3.38
C ASP A 62 -8.96 -2.98 -3.14
N ALA A 63 -7.91 -2.48 -2.53
CA ALA A 63 -6.79 -3.27 -2.05
C ALA A 63 -6.34 -2.77 -0.68
N TRP A 64 -5.98 -3.69 0.20
CA TRP A 64 -5.43 -3.34 1.50
C TRP A 64 -4.23 -4.22 1.84
N ALA A 65 -3.36 -3.69 2.68
CA ALA A 65 -2.21 -4.40 3.18
C ALA A 65 -1.96 -4.06 4.64
N ILE A 66 -1.51 -5.05 5.40
CA ILE A 66 -1.01 -4.88 6.76
C ILE A 66 0.36 -5.55 6.85
N GLY A 67 1.27 -4.93 7.60
CA GLY A 67 2.60 -5.50 7.79
C GLY A 67 3.25 -5.08 9.09
N LEU A 68 4.12 -5.95 9.57
CA LEU A 68 4.91 -5.74 10.77
C LEU A 68 6.39 -5.88 10.42
N ASP A 69 7.15 -4.85 10.75
CA ASP A 69 8.61 -4.84 10.66
C ASP A 69 9.19 -4.98 12.07
N HIS A 70 10.18 -5.86 12.26
CA HIS A 70 10.97 -5.98 13.48
C HIS A 70 12.45 -5.70 13.19
N ASN A 71 13.00 -4.70 13.86
CA ASN A 71 14.39 -4.29 13.72
C ASN A 71 15.25 -4.94 14.80
N PHE A 72 16.01 -5.98 14.44
CA PHE A 72 17.02 -6.58 15.34
C PHE A 72 18.20 -5.63 15.60
N SER A 73 18.53 -4.81 14.60
CA SER A 73 19.58 -3.79 14.71
C SER A 73 19.30 -2.63 13.74
N LYS A 74 20.23 -1.67 13.67
CA LYS A 74 20.20 -0.63 12.62
C LYS A 74 20.43 -1.21 11.20
N ARG A 75 20.96 -2.44 11.08
CA ARG A 75 21.33 -3.10 9.82
C ARG A 75 20.46 -4.29 9.46
N THR A 76 19.87 -4.97 10.43
CA THR A 76 19.07 -6.19 10.23
C THR A 76 17.62 -5.96 10.61
N LYS A 77 16.71 -6.27 9.69
CA LYS A 77 15.27 -6.18 9.87
C LYS A 77 14.59 -7.42 9.31
N MET A 78 13.62 -7.98 10.02
CA MET A 78 12.67 -8.93 9.47
C MET A 78 11.34 -8.22 9.22
N TYR A 79 10.62 -8.64 8.19
CA TYR A 79 9.27 -8.16 7.91
C TYR A 79 8.34 -9.33 7.60
N VAL A 80 7.07 -9.11 7.91
CA VAL A 80 5.95 -9.91 7.41
C VAL A 80 4.87 -8.94 6.95
N GLN A 81 4.24 -9.23 5.83
CA GLN A 81 3.15 -8.45 5.28
C GLN A 81 2.12 -9.36 4.63
N TYR A 82 0.87 -8.99 4.77
CA TYR A 82 -0.25 -9.57 4.06
C TYR A 82 -0.93 -8.46 3.25
N ALA A 83 -1.26 -8.76 2.00
CA ALA A 83 -2.00 -7.87 1.14
C ALA A 83 -3.14 -8.65 0.48
N ASP A 84 -4.22 -7.94 0.19
CA ASP A 84 -5.42 -8.46 -0.44
C ASP A 84 -5.98 -7.41 -1.40
N SER A 85 -6.52 -7.86 -2.53
CA SER A 85 -7.06 -7.02 -3.59
C SER A 85 -8.28 -7.69 -4.21
N GLU A 86 -9.35 -6.95 -4.37
CA GLU A 86 -10.60 -7.44 -4.97
C GLU A 86 -10.46 -7.76 -6.46
N HIS A 87 -9.61 -7.00 -7.16
CA HIS A 87 -9.22 -7.29 -8.54
C HIS A 87 -7.71 -7.62 -8.59
N GLY A 88 -7.39 -8.85 -9.02
CA GLY A 88 -6.10 -9.55 -8.89
C GLY A 88 -4.80 -8.74 -8.92
N LEU A 89 -3.85 -9.10 -8.05
CA LEU A 89 -2.43 -8.73 -8.14
C LEU A 89 -1.70 -9.41 -9.33
N ASN A 90 -2.35 -10.33 -10.05
CA ASN A 90 -1.82 -11.08 -11.20
C ASN A 90 -2.63 -10.83 -12.47
N THR A 91 -1.93 -10.56 -13.58
CA THR A 91 -2.48 -10.20 -14.89
C THR A 91 -3.16 -11.37 -15.63
N THR A 92 -3.21 -12.57 -15.05
CA THR A 92 -3.76 -13.79 -15.67
C THR A 92 -5.19 -14.11 -15.25
N ASN A 93 -5.71 -13.49 -14.19
CA ASN A 93 -7.12 -13.64 -13.81
C ASN A 93 -7.68 -12.33 -13.22
N PRO A 94 -8.09 -11.36 -14.07
CA PRO A 94 -8.55 -10.03 -13.64
C PRO A 94 -9.90 -10.02 -12.89
N ALA A 95 -10.52 -11.19 -12.68
CA ALA A 95 -11.83 -11.34 -12.05
C ALA A 95 -11.80 -12.07 -10.69
N GLY A 96 -10.62 -12.34 -10.13
CA GLY A 96 -10.49 -13.03 -8.84
C GLY A 96 -9.93 -12.13 -7.74
N GLU A 97 -10.55 -12.20 -6.56
CA GLU A 97 -9.93 -11.75 -5.30
C GLU A 97 -8.56 -12.42 -5.17
N GLN A 98 -7.54 -11.63 -4.85
CA GLN A 98 -6.19 -12.14 -4.67
C GLN A 98 -5.58 -11.61 -3.39
N SER A 99 -5.16 -12.54 -2.54
CA SER A 99 -4.32 -12.25 -1.40
C SER A 99 -2.91 -12.80 -1.56
N GLY A 100 -1.97 -12.19 -0.83
CA GLY A 100 -0.58 -12.59 -0.81
C GLY A 100 0.03 -12.37 0.57
N LEU A 101 0.68 -13.40 1.10
CA LEU A 101 1.53 -13.32 2.28
C LEU A 101 3.00 -13.24 1.82
N SER A 102 3.75 -12.29 2.36
CA SER A 102 5.18 -12.16 2.15
C SER A 102 5.89 -11.96 3.48
N PHE A 103 7.03 -12.62 3.63
CA PHE A 103 7.92 -12.42 4.77
C PHE A 103 9.36 -12.50 4.29
N GLY A 104 10.27 -11.86 5.03
CA GLY A 104 11.67 -11.86 4.64
C GLY A 104 12.54 -11.13 5.64
N MET A 105 13.85 -11.20 5.40
CA MET A 105 14.85 -10.51 6.19
C MET A 105 15.72 -9.66 5.27
N VAL A 106 15.99 -8.43 5.68
CA VAL A 106 16.87 -7.50 5.01
C VAL A 106 18.06 -7.22 5.91
N HIS A 107 19.27 -7.45 5.39
CA HIS A 107 20.53 -7.09 6.04
C HIS A 107 21.29 -6.08 5.18
N LYS A 108 21.65 -4.94 5.78
CA LYS A 108 22.44 -3.89 5.14
C LYS A 108 23.91 -4.04 5.56
N PHE A 109 24.79 -4.31 4.59
CA PHE A 109 26.24 -4.38 4.77
C PHE A 109 26.83 -2.97 4.94
#